data_AF-A0A7X6KSZ5-F1
#
_entry.id   AF-A0A7X6KSZ5-F1
#
_cell.length_a   1.000
_cell.length_b   1.000
_cell.length_c   1.000
_cell.angle_alpha   90.00
_cell.angle_beta   90.00
_cell.angle_gamma   90.00
#
_symmetry.space_group_name_H-M   'P 1'
#
loop_
_entity.id
_entity.type
_entity.pdbx_description
1 polymer ?
#
loop_
_entity_poly.entity_id
_entity_poly.type
_entity_poly.pdbx_seq_one_letter_code
_entity_poly.pdbx_strand_id
1 'polypeptide(L)'
;MAATARLEFRVTPEDRALIERAARLTGEPVTAFARTAAEERAERVLRAHESATTVPAEFFDDLIAAFDQPSQVNPGLAGAAARLRETVVRD
;
A
#
# COMPACT_ATOMS: atom_id res chain seq x y z
N MET A 1 4.59 -20.01 -5.68
CA MET A 1 3.18 -20.46 -5.90
C MET A 1 2.88 -20.41 -7.39
N ALA A 2 2.09 -21.33 -7.94
CA ALA A 2 1.69 -21.27 -9.35
C ALA A 2 0.61 -20.20 -9.57
N ALA A 3 0.67 -19.48 -10.70
CA ALA A 3 -0.35 -18.50 -11.07
C ALA A 3 -1.62 -19.22 -11.57
N THR A 4 -2.68 -19.22 -10.76
CA THR A 4 -3.94 -19.93 -11.06
C THR A 4 -5.10 -19.00 -11.44
N ALA A 5 -5.00 -17.71 -11.11
CA ALA A 5 -6.02 -16.70 -11.41
C ALA A 5 -5.77 -16.02 -12.77
N ARG A 6 -6.84 -15.57 -13.44
CA ARG A 6 -6.78 -14.86 -14.72
C ARG A 6 -7.23 -13.41 -14.57
N LEU A 7 -6.53 -12.51 -15.25
CA LEU A 7 -6.90 -11.11 -15.42
C LEU A 7 -7.02 -10.83 -16.93
N GLU A 8 -8.21 -10.50 -17.40
CA GLU A 8 -8.50 -10.28 -18.82
C GLU A 8 -9.01 -8.85 -19.04
N PHE A 9 -8.48 -8.16 -20.05
CA PHE A 9 -8.91 -6.81 -20.42
C PHE A 9 -8.86 -6.64 -21.94
N ARG A 10 -9.77 -5.81 -22.46
CA ARG A 10 -9.77 -5.42 -23.87
C ARG A 10 -8.92 -4.16 -24.03
N VAL A 11 -8.15 -4.12 -25.10
CA VAL A 11 -7.32 -2.97 -25.48
C VAL A 11 -7.65 -2.54 -26.90
N THR A 12 -7.39 -1.27 -27.21
CA THR A 12 -7.45 -0.80 -28.59
C THR A 12 -6.33 -1.44 -29.43
N PRO A 13 -6.43 -1.47 -30.77
CA PRO A 13 -5.34 -1.93 -31.62
C PRO A 13 -4.06 -1.11 -31.44
N GLU A 14 -4.19 0.19 -31.16
CA GLU A 14 -3.09 1.13 -30.93
C GLU A 14 -2.34 0.79 -29.63
N ASP A 15 -3.07 0.60 -28.52
CA ASP A 15 -2.49 0.19 -27.24
C ASP A 15 -1.83 -1.19 -27.35
N ARG A 16 -2.45 -2.11 -28.10
CA ARG A 16 -1.86 -3.44 -28.36
C ARG A 16 -0.51 -3.31 -29.07
N ALA A 17 -0.44 -2.49 -30.12
CA ALA A 17 0.81 -2.29 -30.87
C ALA A 17 1.89 -1.60 -30.01
N LEU A 18 1.50 -0.66 -29.14
CA LEU A 18 2.38 0.00 -28.19
C LEU A 18 3.00 -1.02 -27.21
N ILE A 19 2.17 -1.85 -26.57
CA ILE A 19 2.62 -2.88 -25.62
C ILE A 19 3.50 -3.92 -26.31
N GLU A 20 3.13 -4.38 -27.51
CA GLU A 20 3.94 -5.32 -28.28
C GLU A 20 5.32 -4.76 -28.63
N ARG A 21 5.40 -3.46 -28.98
CA ARG A 21 6.67 -2.80 -29.25
C ARG A 21 7.53 -2.73 -28.00
N ALA A 22 6.96 -2.37 -26.86
CA ALA A 22 7.68 -2.30 -25.59
C ALA A 22 8.24 -3.66 -25.18
N ALA A 23 7.41 -4.71 -25.23
CA ALA A 23 7.81 -6.09 -24.93
C ALA A 23 8.94 -6.58 -25.84
N ARG A 24 8.90 -6.25 -27.13
CA ARG A 24 10.01 -6.56 -28.06
C ARG A 24 11.32 -5.86 -27.68
N LEU A 25 11.26 -4.62 -27.20
CA LEU A 25 12.46 -3.88 -26.78
C LEU A 25 13.07 -4.44 -25.50
N THR A 26 12.26 -4.99 -24.60
CA THR A 26 12.72 -5.66 -23.37
C THR A 26 13.06 -7.13 -23.56
N GLY A 27 12.78 -7.69 -24.75
CA GLY A 27 13.10 -9.08 -25.08
C GLY A 27 12.21 -10.11 -24.38
N GLU A 28 11.00 -9.72 -23.99
CA GLU A 28 10.09 -10.58 -23.23
C GLU A 28 8.74 -10.80 -23.93
N PRO A 29 8.00 -11.88 -23.59
CA PRO A 29 6.66 -12.10 -24.12
C PRO A 29 5.69 -10.97 -23.75
N VAL A 30 4.80 -10.60 -24.66
CA VAL A 30 3.80 -9.52 -24.48
C VAL A 30 2.97 -9.70 -23.20
N THR A 31 2.57 -10.94 -22.90
CA THR A 31 1.80 -11.27 -21.70
C THR A 31 2.62 -11.15 -20.42
N ALA A 32 3.92 -11.46 -20.47
CA ALA A 32 4.83 -11.29 -19.34
C ALA A 32 5.05 -9.80 -19.06
N PHE A 33 5.34 -9.00 -20.10
CA PHE A 33 5.46 -7.55 -20.02
C PHE A 33 4.21 -6.93 -19.38
N ALA A 34 3.02 -7.27 -19.90
CA ALA A 34 1.75 -6.71 -19.41
C ALA A 34 1.47 -7.10 -17.95
N ARG A 35 1.78 -8.34 -17.56
CA ARG A 35 1.64 -8.80 -16.18
C ARG A 35 2.56 -8.03 -15.24
N THR A 36 3.86 -7.94 -15.57
CA THR A 36 4.84 -7.23 -14.75
C THR A 36 4.45 -5.75 -14.60
N ALA A 37 4.05 -5.09 -15.69
CA ALA A 37 3.62 -3.69 -15.63
C ALA A 37 2.40 -3.47 -14.72
N ALA A 38 1.45 -4.42 -14.71
CA ALA A 38 0.29 -4.38 -13.83
C ALA A 38 0.68 -4.61 -12.36
N GLU A 39 1.55 -5.59 -12.08
CA GLU A 39 2.08 -5.89 -10.74
C GLU A 39 2.84 -4.68 -10.16
N GLU A 40 3.78 -4.10 -10.92
CA GLU A 40 4.55 -2.92 -10.50
C GLU A 40 3.66 -1.70 -10.24
N ARG A 41 2.62 -1.51 -11.05
CA ARG A 41 1.67 -0.42 -10.85
C ARG A 41 0.88 -0.64 -9.57
N ALA A 42 0.39 -1.86 -9.34
CA ALA A 42 -0.37 -2.22 -8.16
C ALA A 42 0.47 -2.03 -6.87
N GLU A 43 1.68 -2.57 -6.84
CA GLU A 43 2.60 -2.41 -5.71
C GLU A 43 2.89 -0.94 -5.39
N ARG A 44 3.06 -0.11 -6.42
CA ARG A 44 3.29 1.33 -6.25
C ARG A 44 2.08 2.03 -5.66
N VAL A 45 0.87 1.68 -6.08
CA VAL A 45 -0.37 2.21 -5.48
C VAL A 45 -0.47 1.79 -4.02
N LEU A 46 -0.37 0.48 -3.75
CA LEU A 46 -0.53 -0.05 -2.41
C LEU A 46 0.51 0.54 -1.45
N ARG A 47 1.78 0.60 -1.85
CA ARG A 47 2.83 1.24 -1.05
C ARG A 47 2.48 2.70 -0.76
N ALA A 48 2.10 3.48 -1.78
CA ALA A 48 1.74 4.88 -1.57
C ALA A 48 0.56 5.08 -0.60
N HIS A 49 -0.37 4.14 -0.54
CA HIS A 49 -1.53 4.22 0.34
C HIS A 49 -1.32 3.58 1.73
N GLU A 50 -0.52 2.52 1.82
CA GLU A 50 -0.31 1.74 3.06
C GLU A 50 0.89 2.24 3.85
N SER A 51 1.96 2.71 3.19
CA SER A 51 3.20 3.10 3.86
C SER A 51 3.31 4.59 4.16
N ALA A 52 2.36 5.40 3.72
CA ALA A 52 2.38 6.85 3.91
C ALA A 52 1.04 7.33 4.48
N THR A 53 1.10 8.00 5.63
CA THR A 53 -0.03 8.76 6.16
C THR A 53 0.19 10.22 5.78
N THR A 54 -0.64 10.75 4.87
CA THR A 54 -0.58 12.16 4.48
C THR A 54 -1.26 13.01 5.54
N VAL A 55 -0.52 13.97 6.10
CA VAL A 55 -0.99 14.92 7.11
C VAL A 55 -0.57 16.34 6.71
N PRO A 56 -1.26 17.41 7.20
CA PRO A 56 -0.75 18.78 7.06
C PRO A 56 0.66 18.92 7.63
N ALA A 57 1.47 19.81 7.04
CA ALA A 57 2.87 19.99 7.47
C ALA A 57 2.98 20.37 8.96
N GLU A 58 2.13 21.30 9.43
CA GLU A 58 2.07 21.70 10.83
C GLU A 58 1.79 20.51 11.77
N PHE A 59 0.89 19.60 11.37
CA PHE A 59 0.58 18.41 12.15
C PHE A 59 1.78 17.44 12.20
N PHE A 60 2.53 17.33 11.10
CA PHE A 60 3.73 16.51 11.08
C PHE A 60 4.78 17.06 12.04
N ASP A 61 5.02 18.37 12.03
CA ASP A 61 5.99 19.01 12.93
C ASP A 61 5.59 18.83 14.40
N ASP A 62 4.30 19.03 14.72
CA ASP A 62 3.76 18.80 16.06
C ASP A 62 3.89 17.32 16.49
N LEU A 63 3.61 16.38 15.59
CA LEU A 63 3.73 14.95 15.84
C LEU A 63 5.17 14.54 16.14
N ILE A 64 6.13 15.01 15.33
CA ILE A 64 7.56 14.70 15.54
C ILE A 64 8.03 15.30 16.87
N ALA A 65 7.65 16.55 17.18
CA ALA A 65 7.99 17.17 18.46
C ALA A 65 7.39 16.41 19.65
N ALA A 66 6.21 15.81 19.50
CA ALA A 66 5.58 15.02 20.55
C ALA A 66 6.34 13.72 20.89
N PHE A 67 7.12 13.15 19.96
CA PHE A 67 7.93 11.95 20.22
C PHE A 67 9.13 12.21 21.15
N ASP A 68 9.61 13.44 21.21
CA ASP A 68 10.68 13.85 22.12
C ASP A 68 10.16 14.18 23.54
N GLN A 69 8.84 14.18 23.73
CA GLN A 69 8.20 14.46 25.01
C GLN A 69 7.76 13.18 25.72
N PRO A 70 7.77 13.15 27.07
CA PRO A 70 7.22 12.02 27.80
C PRO A 70 5.72 11.88 27.51
N SER A 71 5.27 10.64 27.29
CA SER A 71 3.86 10.37 27.02
C SER A 71 2.98 10.73 28.24
N GLN A 72 1.94 11.52 28.00
CA GLN A 72 0.95 11.89 29.01
C GLN A 72 -0.35 11.15 28.74
N VAL A 73 -0.67 10.17 29.59
CA VAL A 73 -1.90 9.39 29.47
C VAL A 73 -3.06 10.20 30.04
N ASN A 74 -4.04 10.53 29.20
CA ASN A 74 -5.24 11.20 29.67
C ASN A 74 -6.20 10.21 30.39
N PRO A 75 -7.10 10.70 31.28
CA PRO A 75 -8.02 9.83 32.02
C PRO A 75 -8.92 8.96 31.14
N GLY A 76 -9.32 9.47 29.96
CA GLY A 76 -10.16 8.75 29.01
C GLY A 76 -9.47 7.50 28.44
N LEU A 77 -8.20 7.65 28.02
CA LEU A 77 -7.37 6.58 27.51
C LEU A 77 -7.08 5.54 28.60
N ALA A 78 -6.78 5.99 29.83
CA ALA A 78 -6.58 5.09 30.96
C ALA A 78 -7.81 4.22 31.24
N GLY A 79 -9.00 4.83 31.24
CA GLY A 79 -10.27 4.11 31.41
C GLY A 79 -10.57 3.13 30.27
N ALA A 80 -10.28 3.50 29.01
CA ALA A 80 -10.45 2.61 27.87
C ALA A 80 -9.53 1.38 27.95
N ALA A 81 -8.26 1.57 28.32
CA ALA A 81 -7.31 0.49 28.49
C ALA A 81 -7.70 -0.47 29.63
N ALA A 82 -8.29 0.03 30.73
CA ALA A 82 -8.80 -0.80 31.82
C ALA A 82 -9.92 -1.75 31.35
N ARG A 83 -10.93 -1.23 30.63
CA ARG A 83 -12.02 -2.04 30.06
C ARG A 83 -11.52 -3.11 29.09
N LEU A 84 -10.50 -2.80 28.28
CA LEU A 84 -9.91 -3.78 27.37
C LEU A 84 -9.29 -4.95 28.14
N ARG A 85 -8.56 -4.68 29.24
CA ARG A 85 -7.93 -5.72 30.07
C ARG A 85 -8.93 -6.63 30.77
N GLU A 86 -10.13 -6.15 31.08
CA GLU A 86 -11.21 -6.97 31.64
C GLU A 86 -11.76 -7.99 30.62
N THR A 87 -11.61 -7.70 29.32
CA THR A 87 -12.16 -8.53 28.24
C THR A 87 -11.11 -9.47 27.61
N VAL A 88 -9.82 -9.13 27.72
CA VAL A 88 -8.72 -9.93 27.14
C VAL A 88 -8.15 -10.89 28.19
N VAL A 89 -8.49 -12.17 28.08
CA VAL A 89 -7.77 -13.25 28.77
C VAL A 89 -6.44 -13.47 28.03
N ARG A 90 -5.31 -13.24 28.68
CA ARG A 90 -3.99 -13.65 28.17
C ARG A 90 -3.76 -15.10 28.60
N ASP A 91 -3.48 -15.97 27.63
CA ASP A 91 -2.89 -17.31 27.87
C ASP A 91 -1.43 -17.18 28.37
#